data_AF-A0A7S2TBX5-F1
#
_entry.id   AF-A0A7S2TBX5-F1
#
_cell.length_a   1.000
_cell.length_b   1.000
_cell.length_c   1.000
_cell.angle_alpha   90.00
_cell.angle_beta   90.00
_cell.angle_gamma   90.00
#
_symmetry.space_group_name_H-M   'P 1'
#
loop_
_entity.id
_entity.type
_entity.pdbx_description
1 polymer ?
#
loop_
_entity_poly.entity_id
_entity_poly.type
_entity_poly.pdbx_seq_one_letter_code
_entity_poly.pdbx_strand_id
1 'polypeptide(L)'
;MEKSGKLGYALALKRAPQFKNRKGEVNDRMLALFESGKSAISQSQCTLAADILQQVERVMTIPVVQGLIRYIYKVRQTGKTSLKEKAECWAFLASVLPRISQCNKAVGDKLRDEFFAFTSNPSIEHTYDVDEMVSMVQSTFPCLGIECDDVGNYVEGTSERTKQCYDSQIRN
;
A
#
# COMPACT_ATOMS: atom_id res chain seq x y z
N MET A 1 -20.66 12.09 16.30
CA MET A 1 -19.53 11.29 15.82
C MET A 1 -19.94 10.69 14.48
N GLU A 2 -19.46 11.24 13.37
CA GLU A 2 -19.51 10.53 12.10
C GLU A 2 -18.85 9.17 12.31
N LYS A 3 -19.58 8.09 12.01
CA LYS A 3 -19.01 6.75 12.09
C LYS A 3 -17.95 6.69 11.00
N SER A 4 -16.68 6.88 11.35
CA SER A 4 -15.57 6.48 10.49
C SER A 4 -15.87 5.05 10.08
N GLY A 5 -15.96 4.78 8.77
CA GLY A 5 -16.37 3.47 8.25
C GLY A 5 -15.44 2.34 8.74
N LYS A 6 -15.59 1.13 8.19
CA LYS A 6 -14.81 -0.04 8.64
C LYS A 6 -13.89 -0.55 7.54
N LEU A 7 -12.92 -1.38 7.93
CA LEU A 7 -12.00 -2.09 7.02
C LEU A 7 -11.27 -1.13 6.07
N GLY A 8 -11.26 -1.44 4.77
CA GLY A 8 -10.57 -0.65 3.73
C GLY A 8 -10.99 0.82 3.71
N TYR A 9 -12.27 1.12 3.97
CA TYR A 9 -12.75 2.50 3.99
C TYR A 9 -12.10 3.33 5.12
N ALA A 10 -12.05 2.75 6.32
CA ALA A 10 -11.45 3.38 7.49
C ALA A 10 -9.94 3.57 7.29
N LEU A 11 -9.29 2.56 6.69
CA LEU A 11 -7.86 2.59 6.42
C LEU A 11 -7.53 3.69 5.42
N ALA A 12 -8.26 3.78 4.31
CA ALA A 12 -8.07 4.82 3.30
C ALA A 12 -8.23 6.23 3.90
N LEU A 13 -9.29 6.49 4.68
CA LEU A 13 -9.45 7.77 5.38
C LEU A 13 -8.25 8.08 6.29
N LYS A 14 -7.73 7.06 6.99
CA LYS A 14 -6.56 7.20 7.87
C LYS A 14 -5.25 7.43 7.11
N ARG A 15 -5.18 7.11 5.82
CA ARG A 15 -4.00 7.32 4.96
C ARG A 15 -4.09 8.59 4.11
N ALA A 16 -5.28 9.02 3.71
CA ALA A 16 -5.49 10.19 2.86
C ALA A 16 -4.67 11.44 3.25
N PRO A 17 -4.67 11.93 4.52
CA PRO A 17 -3.89 13.11 4.86
C PRO A 17 -2.36 12.89 4.91
N GLN A 18 -1.90 11.64 4.77
CA GLN A 18 -0.50 11.23 4.85
C GLN A 18 0.11 10.99 3.46
N PHE A 19 -0.68 11.04 2.39
CA PHE A 19 -0.23 10.75 1.04
C PHE A 19 -0.77 11.76 0.05
N LYS A 20 0.12 12.42 -0.68
CA LYS A 20 -0.25 13.34 -1.78
C LYS A 20 -0.44 12.55 -3.07
N ASN A 21 -1.57 11.85 -3.21
CA ASN A 21 -1.94 11.16 -4.44
C ASN A 21 -2.56 12.14 -5.46
N ARG A 22 -2.66 11.72 -6.74
CA ARG A 22 -3.20 12.55 -7.83
C ARG A 22 -4.50 12.03 -8.43
N LYS A 23 -4.91 10.81 -8.05
CA LYS A 23 -6.12 10.15 -8.56
C LYS A 23 -7.33 10.25 -7.62
N GLY A 24 -7.29 11.18 -6.66
CA GLY A 24 -8.39 11.44 -5.72
C GLY A 24 -8.50 10.41 -4.61
N GLU A 25 -9.59 10.52 -3.84
CA GLU A 25 -9.83 9.69 -2.67
C GLU A 25 -10.10 8.23 -3.06
N VAL A 26 -9.34 7.32 -2.47
CA VAL A 26 -9.47 5.86 -2.69
C VAL A 26 -10.89 5.38 -2.38
N ASN A 27 -11.54 5.98 -1.39
CA ASN A 27 -12.89 5.62 -0.97
C ASN A 27 -13.95 5.90 -2.02
N ASP A 28 -13.89 7.04 -2.68
CA ASP A 28 -14.87 7.41 -3.71
C ASP A 28 -14.78 6.44 -4.89
N ARG A 29 -13.54 6.12 -5.29
CA ARG A 29 -13.26 5.12 -6.34
C ARG A 29 -13.75 3.74 -5.95
N MET A 30 -13.51 3.31 -4.72
CA MET A 30 -13.95 2.01 -4.22
C MET A 30 -15.48 1.89 -4.22
N LEU A 31 -16.18 2.93 -3.74
CA LEU A 31 -17.65 2.95 -3.73
C LEU A 31 -18.24 2.98 -5.14
N ALA A 32 -17.65 3.75 -6.07
CA ALA A 32 -18.08 3.78 -7.47
C ALA A 32 -17.90 2.41 -8.15
N LEU A 33 -16.79 1.71 -7.88
CA LEU A 33 -16.57 0.36 -8.39
C LEU A 33 -17.55 -0.65 -7.78
N PHE A 34 -17.88 -0.54 -6.50
CA PHE A 34 -18.87 -1.43 -5.88
C PHE A 34 -20.27 -1.26 -6.46
N GLU A 35 -20.73 -0.04 -6.69
CA GLU A 35 -22.04 0.18 -7.33
C GLU A 35 -22.03 -0.33 -8.78
N SER A 36 -20.93 -0.08 -9.51
CA SER A 36 -20.76 -0.59 -10.88
C SER A 36 -20.76 -2.13 -10.92
N GLY A 37 -20.08 -2.78 -9.97
CA GLY A 37 -20.01 -4.24 -9.87
C GLY A 37 -21.36 -4.86 -9.52
N LYS A 38 -22.10 -4.25 -8.58
CA LYS A 38 -23.47 -4.63 -8.24
C LYS A 38 -24.40 -4.55 -9.46
N SER A 39 -24.29 -3.47 -10.24
CA SER A 39 -25.06 -3.31 -11.48
C SER A 39 -24.72 -4.38 -12.52
N ALA A 40 -23.42 -4.65 -12.76
CA ALA A 40 -22.96 -5.67 -13.70
C ALA A 40 -23.47 -7.08 -13.31
N ILE A 41 -23.41 -7.43 -12.02
CA ILE A 41 -23.94 -8.68 -11.49
C ILE A 41 -25.46 -8.77 -11.70
N SER A 42 -26.19 -7.70 -11.39
CA SER A 42 -27.67 -7.67 -11.54
C SER A 42 -28.12 -7.82 -12.99
N GLN A 43 -27.26 -7.46 -13.94
CA GLN A 43 -27.49 -7.58 -15.38
C GLN A 43 -26.87 -8.86 -15.99
N SER A 44 -26.35 -9.78 -15.17
CA SER A 44 -25.67 -11.00 -15.62
C SER A 44 -24.47 -10.76 -16.54
N GLN A 45 -23.82 -9.60 -16.43
CA GLN A 45 -22.64 -9.24 -17.21
C GLN A 45 -21.38 -9.81 -16.55
N CYS A 46 -21.22 -11.15 -16.58
CA CYS A 46 -20.18 -11.86 -15.83
C CYS A 46 -18.75 -11.37 -16.14
N THR A 47 -18.43 -11.11 -17.41
CA THR A 47 -17.09 -10.62 -17.81
C THR A 47 -16.82 -9.24 -17.22
N LEU A 48 -17.78 -8.31 -17.34
CA LEU A 48 -17.64 -6.97 -16.77
C LEU A 48 -17.54 -7.02 -15.23
N ALA A 49 -18.34 -7.87 -14.58
CA ALA A 49 -18.26 -8.06 -13.14
C ALA A 49 -16.88 -8.57 -12.70
N ALA A 50 -16.27 -9.49 -13.46
CA ALA A 50 -14.91 -9.97 -13.23
C ALA A 50 -13.87 -8.86 -13.41
N ASP A 51 -13.99 -8.02 -14.44
CA ASP A 51 -13.09 -6.89 -14.67
C ASP A 51 -13.20 -5.82 -13.57
N ILE A 52 -14.42 -5.57 -13.08
CA ILE A 52 -14.65 -4.64 -11.96
C ILE A 52 -14.06 -5.20 -10.66
N LEU A 53 -14.18 -6.52 -10.41
CA LEU A 53 -13.57 -7.14 -9.23
C LEU A 53 -12.05 -6.92 -9.20
N GLN A 54 -11.37 -7.09 -10.34
CA GLN A 54 -9.93 -6.81 -10.43
C GLN A 54 -9.61 -5.34 -10.14
N GLN A 55 -10.45 -4.40 -10.59
CA GLN A 55 -10.28 -2.98 -10.28
C GLN A 55 -10.47 -2.68 -8.79
N VAL A 56 -11.44 -3.32 -8.14
CA VAL A 56 -11.67 -3.21 -6.69
C VAL A 56 -10.43 -3.70 -5.92
N GLU A 57 -9.88 -4.85 -6.29
CA GLU A 57 -8.66 -5.40 -5.66
C GLU A 57 -7.48 -4.44 -5.78
N ARG A 58 -7.28 -3.82 -6.95
CA ARG A 58 -6.24 -2.80 -7.16
C ARG A 58 -6.44 -1.60 -6.24
N VAL A 59 -7.65 -1.03 -6.21
CA VAL A 59 -7.96 0.14 -5.38
C VAL A 59 -7.82 -0.15 -3.88
N MET A 60 -8.23 -1.34 -3.41
CA MET A 60 -8.05 -1.76 -2.01
C MET A 60 -6.59 -1.98 -1.62
N THR A 61 -5.69 -2.19 -2.60
CA THR A 61 -4.26 -2.38 -2.34
C THR A 61 -3.56 -1.07 -2.00
N ILE A 62 -4.02 0.05 -2.58
CA ILE A 62 -3.45 1.39 -2.38
C ILE A 62 -3.28 1.75 -0.90
N PRO A 63 -4.32 1.71 -0.04
CA PRO A 63 -4.20 2.12 1.36
C PRO A 63 -3.34 1.15 2.19
N VAL A 64 -3.21 -0.09 1.76
CA VAL A 64 -2.32 -1.09 2.38
C VAL A 64 -0.86 -0.77 2.07
N VAL A 65 -0.54 -0.48 0.79
CA VAL A 65 0.79 -0.04 0.34
C VAL A 65 1.18 1.30 0.97
N GLN A 66 0.25 2.25 1.05
CA GLN A 66 0.45 3.51 1.78
C GLN A 66 0.78 3.25 3.25
N GLY A 67 0.07 2.30 3.89
CA GLY A 67 0.41 1.83 5.23
C GLY A 67 1.84 1.32 5.32
N LEU A 68 2.22 0.41 4.43
CA LEU A 68 3.57 -0.16 4.38
C LEU A 68 4.64 0.93 4.25
N ILE A 69 4.55 1.81 3.24
CA ILE A 69 5.54 2.88 2.98
C ILE A 69 5.72 3.77 4.21
N ARG A 70 4.62 4.16 4.85
CA ARG A 70 4.68 4.96 6.08
C ARG A 70 5.49 4.24 7.17
N TYR A 71 5.24 2.95 7.39
CA TYR A 71 5.93 2.22 8.44
C TYR A 71 7.37 1.85 8.10
N ILE A 72 7.71 1.67 6.82
CA ILE A 72 9.11 1.61 6.36
C ILE A 72 9.85 2.88 6.78
N TYR A 73 9.24 4.07 6.67
CA TYR A 73 9.86 5.30 7.18
C TYR A 73 9.98 5.31 8.72
N LYS A 74 8.90 4.97 9.42
CA LYS A 74 8.87 5.05 10.89
C LYS A 74 9.79 4.05 11.58
N VAL A 75 9.88 2.83 11.08
CA VAL A 75 10.70 1.76 11.68
C VAL A 75 12.19 2.06 11.60
N ARG A 76 12.61 2.82 10.59
CA ARG A 76 14.00 3.25 10.43
C ARG A 76 14.44 4.34 11.42
N GLN A 77 13.51 4.99 12.14
CA GLN A 77 13.84 6.05 13.10
C GLN A 77 14.51 5.46 14.36
N THR A 78 15.82 5.24 14.27
CA THR A 78 16.66 4.66 15.32
C THR A 78 16.44 5.35 16.68
N GLY A 79 16.37 4.55 17.75
CA GLY A 79 16.08 5.04 19.11
C GLY A 79 14.65 5.54 19.38
N LYS A 80 13.77 5.58 18.37
CA LYS A 80 12.35 6.00 18.50
C LYS A 80 11.34 4.92 18.11
N THR A 81 11.79 3.86 17.45
CA THR A 81 10.91 2.79 16.96
C THR A 81 10.41 1.88 18.09
N SER A 82 9.10 1.86 18.28
CA SER A 82 8.41 0.94 19.18
C SER A 82 8.19 -0.44 18.54
N LEU A 83 8.05 -1.48 19.37
CA LEU A 83 7.62 -2.82 18.91
C LEU A 83 6.29 -2.75 18.13
N LYS A 84 5.41 -1.83 18.51
CA LYS A 84 4.15 -1.55 17.81
C LYS A 84 4.40 -1.13 16.35
N GLU A 85 5.35 -0.23 16.10
CA GLU A 85 5.61 0.23 14.73
C GLU A 85 6.23 -0.87 13.86
N LYS A 86 7.09 -1.72 14.43
CA LYS A 86 7.62 -2.90 13.74
C LYS A 86 6.50 -3.89 13.40
N ALA A 87 5.61 -4.16 14.37
CA ALA A 87 4.45 -5.01 14.16
C ALA A 87 3.47 -4.45 13.13
N GLU A 88 3.22 -3.14 13.13
CA GLU A 88 2.39 -2.48 12.12
C GLU A 88 3.05 -2.55 10.75
N CYS A 89 4.37 -2.33 10.64
CA CYS A 89 5.12 -2.51 9.39
C CYS A 89 4.96 -3.91 8.82
N TRP A 90 5.18 -4.93 9.65
CA TRP A 90 5.02 -6.33 9.25
C TRP A 90 3.57 -6.66 8.90
N ALA A 91 2.58 -6.16 9.64
CA ALA A 91 1.18 -6.41 9.33
C ALA A 91 0.79 -5.87 7.94
N PHE A 92 1.25 -4.66 7.58
CA PHE A 92 1.04 -4.13 6.24
C PHE A 92 1.81 -4.95 5.20
N LEU A 93 3.10 -5.25 5.42
CA LEU A 93 3.90 -6.03 4.48
C LEU A 93 3.29 -7.41 4.24
N ALA A 94 3.01 -8.17 5.30
CA ALA A 94 2.50 -9.54 5.21
C ALA A 94 1.19 -9.63 4.42
N SER A 95 0.36 -8.59 4.46
CA SER A 95 -0.90 -8.55 3.70
C SER A 95 -0.73 -8.40 2.19
N VAL A 96 0.38 -7.83 1.72
CA VAL A 96 0.70 -7.67 0.28
C VAL A 96 1.88 -8.53 -0.18
N LEU A 97 2.63 -9.13 0.76
CA LEU A 97 3.84 -9.88 0.50
C LEU A 97 3.66 -11.00 -0.53
N PRO A 98 2.59 -11.83 -0.50
CA PRO A 98 2.40 -12.86 -1.52
C PRO A 98 2.32 -12.30 -2.94
N ARG A 99 1.66 -11.15 -3.12
CA ARG A 99 1.51 -10.49 -4.42
C ARG A 99 2.81 -9.81 -4.84
N ILE A 100 3.53 -9.18 -3.90
CA ILE A 100 4.88 -8.65 -4.13
C ILE A 100 5.82 -9.77 -4.59
N SER A 101 5.85 -10.91 -3.88
CA SER A 101 6.68 -12.06 -4.24
C SER A 101 6.30 -12.69 -5.58
N GLN A 102 5.01 -12.67 -5.95
CA GLN A 102 4.56 -13.10 -7.26
C GLN A 102 5.06 -12.17 -8.38
N CYS A 103 5.06 -10.86 -8.14
CA CYS A 103 5.58 -9.86 -9.08
C CYS A 103 7.11 -9.88 -9.17
N ASN A 104 7.80 -9.99 -8.03
CA ASN A 104 9.24 -10.07 -7.93
C ASN A 104 9.64 -10.79 -6.63
N LYS A 105 10.05 -12.06 -6.77
CA LYS A 105 10.43 -12.90 -5.63
C LYS A 105 11.57 -12.30 -4.81
N ALA A 106 12.59 -11.74 -5.46
CA ALA A 106 13.77 -11.18 -4.77
C ALA A 106 13.40 -9.96 -3.92
N VAL A 107 12.51 -9.09 -4.42
CA VAL A 107 11.96 -7.96 -3.64
C VAL A 107 11.18 -8.48 -2.44
N GLY A 108 10.31 -9.48 -2.64
CA GLY A 108 9.52 -10.08 -1.57
C GLY A 108 10.41 -10.69 -0.47
N ASP A 109 11.42 -11.47 -0.85
CA ASP A 109 12.36 -12.08 0.09
C ASP A 109 13.11 -11.02 0.90
N LYS A 110 13.66 -9.99 0.23
CA LYS A 110 14.40 -8.91 0.90
C LYS A 110 13.55 -8.12 1.88
N LEU A 111 12.33 -7.74 1.49
CA LEU A 111 11.40 -7.06 2.40
C LEU A 111 11.01 -7.95 3.58
N ARG A 112 10.79 -9.24 3.34
CA ARG A 112 10.46 -10.19 4.41
C ARG A 112 11.59 -10.31 5.41
N ASP A 113 12.81 -10.55 4.95
CA ASP A 113 13.96 -10.76 5.81
C ASP A 113 14.23 -9.53 6.68
N GLU A 114 14.10 -8.32 6.08
CA GLU A 114 14.23 -7.06 6.80
C GLU A 114 13.14 -6.89 7.86
N PHE A 115 11.86 -6.97 7.48
CA PHE A 115 10.76 -6.57 8.36
C PHE A 115 10.19 -7.68 9.25
N PHE A 116 10.60 -8.94 9.07
CA PHE A 116 10.20 -10.04 9.94
C PHE A 116 11.17 -10.27 11.10
N ALA A 117 12.43 -9.81 10.99
CA ALA A 117 13.50 -10.07 11.96
C ALA A 117 13.14 -9.66 13.40
N PHE A 118 12.28 -8.65 13.57
CA PHE A 118 11.84 -8.21 14.91
C PHE A 118 11.07 -9.29 15.70
N THR A 119 10.50 -10.29 15.01
CA THR A 119 9.76 -11.37 15.68
C THR A 119 10.69 -12.30 16.46
N SER A 120 11.93 -12.46 16.00
CA SER A 120 12.98 -13.20 16.71
C SER A 120 13.81 -12.30 17.63
N ASN A 121 13.96 -11.02 17.28
CA ASN A 121 14.65 -10.03 18.10
C ASN A 121 13.85 -8.71 18.18
N PRO A 122 12.95 -8.55 19.16
CA PRO A 122 12.13 -7.34 19.31
C PRO A 122 12.94 -6.05 19.45
N SER A 123 14.18 -6.15 19.93
CA SER A 123 15.10 -5.03 20.14
C SER A 123 15.93 -4.68 18.90
N ILE A 124 15.78 -5.40 17.78
CA ILE A 124 16.56 -5.14 16.56
C ILE A 124 16.38 -3.70 16.09
N GLU A 125 17.49 -3.01 15.82
CA GLU A 125 17.45 -1.71 15.16
C GLU A 125 17.56 -1.91 13.66
N HIS A 126 16.66 -1.26 12.91
CA HIS A 126 16.70 -1.30 11.47
C HIS A 126 17.58 -0.17 10.95
N THR A 127 18.52 -0.49 10.06
CA THR A 127 19.52 0.46 9.53
C THR A 127 19.48 0.62 8.00
N TYR A 128 18.51 -0.01 7.32
CA TYR A 128 18.32 0.06 5.88
C TYR A 128 18.16 1.48 5.32
N ASP A 129 18.40 1.64 4.03
CA ASP A 129 18.04 2.86 3.30
C ASP A 129 16.52 2.86 3.00
N VAL A 130 15.82 3.89 3.50
CA VAL A 130 14.36 4.03 3.33
C VAL A 130 14.01 4.16 1.84
N ASP A 131 14.76 4.95 1.09
CA ASP A 131 14.49 5.19 -0.32
C ASP A 131 14.68 3.88 -1.12
N GLU A 132 15.67 3.08 -0.75
CA GLU A 132 15.90 1.77 -1.35
C GLU A 132 14.71 0.83 -1.12
N MET A 133 14.24 0.70 0.13
CA MET A 133 13.11 -0.16 0.48
C MET A 133 11.79 0.32 -0.15
N VAL A 134 11.56 1.63 -0.17
CA VAL A 134 10.39 2.22 -0.82
C VAL A 134 10.45 2.02 -2.34
N SER A 135 11.62 2.19 -2.97
CA SER A 135 11.82 1.94 -4.41
C SER A 135 11.57 0.48 -4.76
N MET A 136 11.98 -0.46 -3.91
CA MET A 136 11.68 -1.89 -4.08
C MET A 136 10.17 -2.15 -4.07
N VAL A 137 9.44 -1.58 -3.12
CA VAL A 137 7.97 -1.69 -3.09
C VAL A 137 7.34 -1.08 -4.35
N GLN A 138 7.77 0.12 -4.73
CA GLN A 138 7.28 0.85 -5.92
C GLN A 138 7.57 0.10 -7.23
N SER A 139 8.69 -0.62 -7.33
CA SER A 139 9.01 -1.43 -8.51
C SER A 139 7.98 -2.52 -8.83
N THR A 140 7.14 -2.88 -7.85
CA THR A 140 6.07 -3.89 -8.03
C THR A 140 4.72 -3.31 -8.46
N PHE A 141 4.57 -1.98 -8.46
CA PHE A 141 3.30 -1.30 -8.75
C PHE A 141 2.65 -1.69 -10.08
N PRO A 142 3.39 -1.75 -11.22
CA PRO A 142 2.79 -2.12 -12.50
C PRO A 142 2.16 -3.52 -12.46
N CYS A 143 2.84 -4.49 -11.84
CA CYS A 143 2.32 -5.86 -11.69
C CYS A 143 1.17 -5.95 -10.67
N LEU A 144 1.17 -5.11 -9.63
CA LEU A 144 0.05 -4.98 -8.69
C LEU A 144 -1.17 -4.27 -9.31
N GLY A 145 -1.01 -3.66 -10.48
CA GLY A 145 -2.06 -2.92 -11.20
C GLY A 145 -2.38 -1.57 -10.56
N ILE A 146 -1.41 -0.96 -9.88
CA ILE A 146 -1.52 0.38 -9.30
C ILE A 146 -0.41 1.27 -9.88
N GLU A 147 -0.62 2.59 -9.84
CA GLU A 147 0.37 3.57 -10.33
C GLU A 147 0.92 4.43 -9.18
N CYS A 148 2.02 5.11 -9.44
CA CYS A 148 2.61 6.10 -8.56
C CYS A 148 1.60 7.19 -8.16
N ASP A 149 0.81 7.66 -9.12
CA ASP A 149 -0.22 8.67 -8.90
C ASP A 149 -1.42 8.14 -8.09
N ASP A 150 -1.61 6.81 -8.02
CA ASP A 150 -2.60 6.18 -7.13
C ASP A 150 -2.14 6.24 -5.66
N VAL A 151 -0.86 5.95 -5.42
CA VAL A 151 -0.29 5.85 -4.06
C VAL A 151 0.09 7.21 -3.51
N GLY A 152 0.75 8.05 -4.31
CA GLY A 152 1.24 9.36 -3.92
C GLY A 152 2.50 9.33 -3.05
N ASN A 153 3.02 10.53 -2.76
CA ASN A 153 4.20 10.70 -1.91
C ASN A 153 3.80 10.71 -0.43
N TYR A 154 4.56 10.00 0.40
CA TYR A 154 4.35 10.02 1.86
C TYR A 154 4.78 11.38 2.44
N VAL A 155 3.90 11.96 3.24
CA VAL A 155 4.13 13.21 3.96
C VAL A 155 4.05 13.02 5.47
N GLU A 156 4.98 13.66 6.17
CA GLU A 156 4.97 13.77 7.62
C GLU A 156 5.05 15.25 8.02
N GLY A 157 3.95 15.78 8.56
CA GLY A 157 3.80 17.22 8.73
C GLY A 157 3.75 17.90 7.36
N THR A 158 4.66 18.84 7.13
CA THR A 158 4.79 19.57 5.84
C THR A 158 5.87 18.99 4.93
N SER A 159 6.64 17.99 5.40
CA SER A 159 7.77 17.42 4.66
C SER A 159 7.36 16.18 3.87
N GLU A 160 7.72 16.16 2.58
CA GLU A 160 7.71 14.93 1.78
C GLU A 160 8.89 14.05 2.20
N ARG A 161 8.59 12.79 2.52
CA ARG A 161 9.56 11.83 3.09
C ARG A 161 10.01 10.78 2.09
N THR A 162 9.25 10.60 1.01
CA THR A 162 9.61 9.69 -0.09
C THR A 162 9.88 10.49 -1.33
N LYS A 163 10.88 10.06 -2.11
CA LYS A 163 11.05 10.55 -3.48
C LYS A 163 9.81 10.28 -4.30
N GLN A 164 9.52 11.20 -5.23
CA GLN A 164 8.47 11.00 -6.22
C GLN A 164 8.81 9.78 -7.06
N CYS A 165 7.90 8.81 -7.08
CA CYS A 165 8.03 7.68 -7.97
C CYS A 165 7.46 8.01 -9.35
N TYR A 166 8.01 7.37 -10.36
CA TYR A 166 7.59 7.49 -11.74
C TYR A 166 7.15 6.10 -12.20
N ASP A 167 5.95 6.00 -12.75
CA ASP A 167 5.53 4.78 -13.42
C ASP A 167 6.47 4.53 -14.58
N SER A 168 7.26 3.45 -14.50
CA SER A 168 7.99 2.99 -15.68
C SER A 168 6.94 2.66 -16.73
N GLN A 169 6.91 3.44 -17.80
CA GLN A 169 5.95 3.27 -18.89
C GLN A 169 6.06 1.85 -19.45
N ILE A 170 5.15 0.97 -19.05
CA ILE A 170 4.65 -0.09 -19.93
C ILE A 170 3.13 0.04 -19.89
N ARG A 171 2.64 1.01 -20.66
CA ARG A 171 1.29 0.94 -21.24
C ARG A 171 1.38 -0.16 -22.29
N ASN A 172 0.80 -1.33 -22.00
CA ASN A 172 0.34 -2.24 -23.05
C ASN A 172 -1.18 -2.15 -23.10
#